data_AF-A0A9X3PGZ6-F1
#
_entry.id   AF-A0A9X3PGZ6-F1
#
_cell.length_a   1.000
_cell.length_b   1.000
_cell.length_c   1.000
_cell.angle_alpha   90.00
_cell.angle_beta   90.00
_cell.angle_gamma   90.00
#
_symmetry.space_group_name_H-M   'P 1'
#
loop_
_entity.id
_entity.type
_entity.pdbx_description
1 polymer ?
#
loop_
_entity_poly.entity_id
_entity_poly.type
_entity_poly.pdbx_seq_one_letter_code
_entity_poly.pdbx_strand_id
1 'polypeptide(L)'
;MIKRIAAVLATLAMAFGLVAAVVSPASAEVSAAAFETDYAVDADWSDSLSTDCAWDDRGAWYIDGDACIQPNGDDIWVRDQNRDGYGVAVWWSDSASGREGMCIDALGVDKAWVRCNKDWTDGHTISWSFMYDTANGWQYEAETFKTKI
;
A
#
# COMPACT_ATOMS: atom_id res chain seq x y z
N MET A 1 36.16 28.93 -66.13
CA MET A 1 36.91 30.17 -65.85
C MET A 1 35.91 31.28 -65.58
N ILE A 2 35.92 31.87 -64.38
CA ILE A 2 35.64 33.30 -64.07
C ILE A 2 35.83 33.44 -62.54
N LYS A 3 36.80 34.27 -62.15
CA LYS A 3 37.09 34.75 -60.79
C LYS A 3 36.45 36.13 -60.62
N ARG A 4 35.81 36.42 -59.48
CA ARG A 4 35.72 37.73 -58.76
C ARG A 4 35.33 37.38 -57.31
N ILE A 5 36.21 37.42 -56.29
CA ILE A 5 36.88 38.53 -55.59
C ILE A 5 35.91 39.54 -54.95
N ALA A 6 36.19 39.81 -53.67
CA ALA A 6 35.74 40.90 -52.78
C ALA A 6 34.51 40.53 -51.90
N ALA A 7 34.47 40.78 -50.59
CA ALA A 7 35.36 41.61 -49.76
C ALA A 7 35.03 41.46 -48.25
N VAL A 8 36.03 41.77 -47.40
CA VAL A 8 35.95 42.55 -46.13
C VAL A 8 35.47 41.77 -44.87
N LEU A 9 36.42 41.35 -44.00
CA LEU A 9 36.98 42.04 -42.80
C LEU A 9 36.04 41.96 -41.57
N ALA A 10 36.40 41.17 -40.55
CA ALA A 10 37.02 41.62 -39.28
C ALA A 10 36.06 42.48 -38.44
N THR A 11 35.71 42.26 -37.17
CA THR A 11 36.36 41.69 -35.98
C THR A 11 35.39 41.94 -34.81
N LEU A 12 35.27 41.07 -33.81
CA LEU A 12 35.08 41.38 -32.37
C LEU A 12 34.84 40.05 -31.63
N ALA A 13 35.81 39.50 -30.92
CA ALA A 13 36.17 39.80 -29.53
C ALA A 13 35.52 38.81 -28.54
N MET A 14 36.39 38.21 -27.75
CA MET A 14 36.15 37.20 -26.72
C MET A 14 35.22 37.72 -25.62
N ALA A 15 34.41 36.84 -25.04
CA ALA A 15 34.17 36.86 -23.60
C ALA A 15 33.73 35.47 -23.11
N PHE A 16 34.57 34.89 -22.25
CA PHE A 16 34.23 33.83 -21.32
C PHE A 16 32.99 34.21 -20.50
N GLY A 17 32.04 33.30 -20.39
CA GLY A 17 30.97 33.34 -19.40
C GLY A 17 30.75 31.93 -18.88
N LEU A 18 31.26 31.65 -17.68
CA LEU A 18 31.04 30.44 -16.91
C LEU A 18 29.53 30.11 -16.87
N VAL A 19 29.11 29.03 -17.52
CA VAL A 19 27.84 28.41 -17.17
C VAL A 19 28.09 27.71 -15.84
N ALA A 20 27.73 28.40 -14.75
CA ALA A 20 27.59 27.77 -13.46
C ALA A 20 26.59 26.63 -13.63
N ALA A 21 27.09 25.39 -13.60
CA ALA A 21 26.28 24.23 -13.35
C ALA A 21 25.68 24.43 -11.96
N VAL A 22 24.48 25.00 -11.90
CA VAL A 22 23.57 24.82 -10.79
C VAL A 22 23.28 23.32 -10.77
N VAL A 23 24.14 22.58 -10.06
CA VAL A 23 23.75 21.32 -9.43
C VAL A 23 22.65 21.70 -8.45
N SER A 24 21.42 21.74 -8.97
CA SER A 24 20.24 21.62 -8.12
C SER A 24 20.51 20.40 -7.22
N PRO A 25 20.31 20.51 -5.90
CA PRO A 25 20.27 19.30 -5.10
C PRO A 25 19.19 18.43 -5.76
N ALA A 26 19.57 17.23 -6.17
CA ALA A 26 18.62 16.17 -6.38
C ALA A 26 17.95 15.99 -5.02
N SER A 27 16.86 16.74 -4.80
CA SER A 27 15.89 16.42 -3.78
C SER A 27 15.53 14.98 -4.09
N ALA A 28 16.03 14.05 -3.27
CA ALA A 28 15.51 12.70 -3.28
C ALA A 28 14.02 12.88 -3.05
N GLU A 29 13.25 12.71 -4.12
CA GLU A 29 11.81 12.62 -4.05
C GLU A 29 11.57 11.37 -3.23
N VAL A 30 11.35 11.55 -1.93
CA VAL A 30 10.73 10.53 -1.10
C VAL A 30 9.32 10.44 -1.67
N SER A 31 9.16 9.60 -2.70
CA SER A 31 7.85 9.21 -3.16
C SER A 31 7.19 8.58 -1.95
N ALA A 32 6.15 9.23 -1.42
CA ALA A 32 5.24 8.56 -0.51
C ALA A 32 4.88 7.22 -1.17
N ALA A 33 5.02 6.12 -0.45
CA ALA A 33 4.61 4.83 -0.99
C ALA A 33 3.14 4.95 -1.40
N ALA A 34 2.81 4.47 -2.60
CA ALA A 34 1.43 4.48 -3.05
C ALA A 34 0.60 3.57 -2.15
N PHE A 35 -0.65 3.97 -1.87
CA PHE A 35 -1.58 3.13 -1.15
C PHE A 35 -1.87 1.85 -1.93
N GLU A 36 -1.67 0.70 -1.29
CA GLU A 36 -1.77 -0.62 -1.91
C GLU A 36 -3.18 -1.19 -1.71
N THR A 37 -4.02 -1.18 -2.74
CA THR A 37 -5.33 -1.84 -2.71
C THR A 37 -5.25 -3.20 -3.38
N ASP A 38 -5.42 -4.27 -2.59
CA ASP A 38 -5.51 -5.64 -3.09
C ASP A 38 -6.88 -6.24 -2.81
N TYR A 39 -7.31 -7.10 -3.74
CA TYR A 39 -8.52 -7.90 -3.59
C TYR A 39 -8.15 -9.31 -3.16
N ALA A 40 -8.77 -9.75 -2.08
CA ALA A 40 -8.55 -11.05 -1.50
C ALA A 40 -8.96 -12.17 -2.46
N VAL A 41 -8.18 -13.24 -2.47
CA VAL A 41 -8.43 -14.42 -3.28
C VAL A 41 -9.08 -15.51 -2.45
N ASP A 42 -9.71 -16.45 -3.14
CA ASP A 42 -10.19 -17.70 -2.57
C ASP A 42 -9.02 -18.45 -1.91
N ALA A 43 -9.14 -18.69 -0.60
CA ALA A 43 -8.25 -19.54 0.15
C ALA A 43 -9.02 -20.29 1.23
N ASP A 44 -8.55 -21.48 1.59
CA ASP A 44 -9.09 -22.25 2.70
C ASP A 44 -8.37 -21.84 3.99
N TRP A 45 -9.12 -21.30 4.95
CA TRP A 45 -8.59 -20.96 6.26
C TRP A 45 -8.13 -22.21 6.99
N SER A 46 -6.91 -22.15 7.52
CA SER A 46 -6.40 -23.13 8.48
C SER A 46 -6.16 -22.41 9.80
N ASP A 47 -6.68 -22.95 10.90
CA ASP A 47 -6.38 -22.49 12.26
C ASP A 47 -4.89 -22.70 12.57
N SER A 48 -4.05 -21.82 12.07
CA SER A 48 -2.64 -21.75 12.45
C SER A 48 -2.58 -21.15 13.85
N LEU A 49 -1.78 -21.75 14.74
CA LEU A 49 -1.55 -21.21 16.09
C LEU A 49 -0.81 -19.85 16.08
N SER A 50 -0.34 -19.39 14.91
CA SER A 50 0.33 -18.11 14.73
C SER A 50 -0.54 -17.13 13.93
N THR A 51 -1.78 -16.92 14.34
CA THR A 51 -2.65 -15.90 13.75
C THR A 51 -3.05 -14.90 14.82
N ASP A 52 -2.74 -13.63 14.59
CA ASP A 52 -3.24 -12.52 15.36
C ASP A 52 -4.58 -12.10 14.75
N CYS A 53 -5.65 -12.54 15.35
CA CYS A 53 -6.99 -12.22 14.90
C CYS A 53 -7.55 -11.02 15.66
N ALA A 54 -8.46 -10.30 15.03
CA ALA A 54 -9.37 -9.36 15.67
C ALA A 54 -10.47 -10.15 16.41
N TRP A 55 -10.05 -11.19 17.12
CA TRP A 55 -10.84 -12.00 18.03
C TRP A 55 -10.21 -11.85 19.40
N ASP A 56 -10.88 -11.15 20.30
CA ASP A 56 -10.70 -11.40 21.73
C ASP A 56 -11.18 -12.83 22.04
N ASP A 57 -10.62 -13.42 23.10
CA ASP A 57 -10.95 -14.68 23.79
C ASP A 57 -12.46 -14.89 24.14
N ARG A 58 -13.35 -14.05 23.61
CA ARG A 58 -14.81 -14.06 23.76
C ARG A 58 -15.60 -14.34 22.48
N GLY A 59 -14.96 -14.47 21.32
CA GLY A 59 -15.59 -14.87 20.05
C GLY A 59 -16.37 -13.75 19.34
N ALA A 60 -15.94 -13.42 18.11
CA ALA A 60 -16.55 -12.52 17.11
C ALA A 60 -17.01 -11.14 17.63
N TRP A 61 -16.23 -10.09 17.35
CA TRP A 61 -16.55 -8.73 17.81
C TRP A 61 -17.21 -7.84 16.76
N TYR A 62 -16.83 -7.93 15.48
CA TYR A 62 -17.45 -7.08 14.47
C TYR A 62 -18.68 -7.76 13.90
N ILE A 63 -19.78 -7.01 13.89
CA ILE A 63 -21.05 -7.48 13.36
C ILE A 63 -20.95 -7.79 11.87
N ASP A 64 -20.03 -7.12 11.17
CA ASP A 64 -19.88 -7.22 9.71
C ASP A 64 -18.89 -8.30 9.28
N GLY A 65 -17.96 -8.72 10.14
CA GLY A 65 -16.98 -9.71 9.74
C GLY A 65 -15.88 -10.02 10.75
N ASP A 66 -14.90 -10.77 10.28
CA ASP A 66 -13.69 -11.11 11.02
C ASP A 66 -12.45 -10.77 10.20
N ALA A 67 -11.33 -10.55 10.88
CA ALA A 67 -10.02 -10.40 10.25
C ALA A 67 -8.88 -10.96 11.10
N CYS A 68 -7.84 -11.45 10.43
CA CYS A 68 -6.62 -11.91 11.07
C CYS A 68 -5.38 -11.56 10.24
N ILE A 69 -4.25 -11.39 10.91
CA ILE A 69 -2.92 -11.42 10.30
C ILE A 69 -2.22 -12.71 10.72
N GLN A 70 -1.61 -13.40 9.75
CA GLN A 70 -0.76 -14.55 9.99
C GLN A 70 0.71 -14.18 9.70
N PRO A 71 1.53 -13.88 10.73
CA PRO A 71 2.92 -13.45 10.55
C PRO A 71 3.76 -14.33 9.66
N ASN A 72 3.77 -15.65 9.91
CA ASN A 72 4.66 -16.58 9.21
C ASN A 72 4.29 -16.83 7.74
N GLY A 73 3.21 -16.23 7.24
CA GLY A 73 2.81 -16.30 5.83
C GLY A 73 2.53 -14.92 5.24
N ASP A 74 2.75 -13.84 5.99
CA ASP A 74 2.37 -12.47 5.61
C ASP A 74 0.92 -12.36 5.11
N ASP A 75 0.06 -13.24 5.60
CA ASP A 75 -1.30 -13.35 5.09
C ASP A 75 -2.24 -12.47 5.92
N ILE A 76 -3.00 -11.65 5.22
CA ILE A 76 -4.19 -10.99 5.76
C ILE A 76 -5.39 -11.84 5.38
N TRP A 77 -6.13 -12.27 6.38
CA TRP A 77 -7.36 -13.01 6.24
C TRP A 77 -8.52 -12.12 6.61
N VAL A 78 -9.56 -12.14 5.80
CA VAL A 78 -10.79 -11.40 6.04
C VAL A 78 -11.97 -12.30 5.73
N ARG A 79 -13.06 -12.11 6.45
CA ARG A 79 -14.30 -12.83 6.27
C ARG A 79 -15.49 -11.90 6.47
N ASP A 80 -16.30 -11.78 5.45
CA ASP A 80 -17.63 -11.18 5.53
C ASP A 80 -18.61 -12.12 6.25
N GLN A 81 -19.40 -11.58 7.17
CA GLN A 81 -20.46 -12.30 7.88
C GLN A 81 -21.88 -11.83 7.48
N ASN A 82 -22.02 -10.73 6.75
CA ASN A 82 -23.29 -10.06 6.50
C ASN A 82 -23.68 -10.08 5.03
N ARG A 83 -24.89 -10.59 4.74
CA ARG A 83 -25.49 -10.51 3.40
C ARG A 83 -26.28 -9.22 3.22
N ASP A 84 -25.64 -8.09 3.43
CA ASP A 84 -26.26 -6.76 3.32
C ASP A 84 -25.91 -6.01 2.02
N GLY A 85 -24.93 -6.53 1.27
CA GLY A 85 -24.48 -5.97 0.00
C GLY A 85 -23.33 -4.97 0.13
N TYR A 86 -22.79 -4.77 1.34
CA TYR A 86 -21.55 -4.02 1.58
C TYR A 86 -20.37 -4.97 1.74
N GLY A 87 -19.18 -4.49 1.37
CA GLY A 87 -17.94 -5.27 1.48
C GLY A 87 -17.24 -5.06 2.82
N VAL A 88 -16.30 -5.96 3.12
CA VAL A 88 -15.40 -5.84 4.28
C VAL A 88 -13.95 -5.82 3.81
N ALA A 89 -13.07 -5.25 4.62
CA ALA A 89 -11.66 -5.14 4.31
C ALA A 89 -10.80 -5.08 5.58
N VAL A 90 -9.49 -5.16 5.39
CA VAL A 90 -8.50 -4.85 6.42
C VAL A 90 -7.58 -3.77 5.89
N TRP A 91 -7.54 -2.64 6.57
CA TRP A 91 -6.48 -1.67 6.38
C TRP A 91 -5.24 -2.08 7.18
N TRP A 92 -4.07 -1.80 6.62
CA TRP A 92 -2.79 -2.07 7.27
C TRP A 92 -1.76 -0.99 6.94
N SER A 93 -0.81 -0.80 7.86
CA SER A 93 0.32 0.09 7.72
C SER A 93 1.59 -0.54 8.28
N ASP A 94 2.61 -0.54 7.43
CA ASP A 94 3.98 -0.89 7.77
C ASP A 94 4.82 0.39 7.87
N SER A 95 4.98 0.89 9.10
CA SER A 95 5.80 2.08 9.36
C SER A 95 7.30 1.89 9.06
N ALA A 96 7.80 0.66 8.99
CA ALA A 96 9.21 0.38 8.77
C ALA A 96 9.58 0.46 7.28
N SER A 97 8.74 -0.08 6.40
CA SER A 97 8.90 0.06 4.94
C SER A 97 8.23 1.30 4.37
N GLY A 98 7.33 1.94 5.13
CA GLY A 98 6.50 3.05 4.68
C GLY A 98 5.33 2.63 3.80
N ARG A 99 5.05 1.32 3.70
CA ARG A 99 3.92 0.78 2.93
C ARG A 99 2.63 0.87 3.71
N GLU A 100 1.54 1.07 3.00
CA GLU A 100 0.20 1.15 3.57
C GLU A 100 -0.81 0.66 2.53
N GLY A 101 -1.89 0.03 2.96
CA GLY A 101 -2.87 -0.50 2.03
C GLY A 101 -4.12 -1.10 2.65
N MET A 102 -4.89 -1.76 1.79
CA MET A 102 -6.10 -2.50 2.12
C MET A 102 -6.10 -3.88 1.47
N CYS A 103 -6.64 -4.86 2.19
CA CYS A 103 -7.06 -6.15 1.66
C CYS A 103 -8.60 -6.19 1.66
N ILE A 104 -9.23 -6.23 0.49
CA ILE A 104 -10.69 -6.14 0.34
C ILE A 104 -11.27 -7.52 0.03
N ASP A 105 -12.32 -7.93 0.74
CA ASP A 105 -13.12 -9.10 0.37
C ASP A 105 -13.95 -8.81 -0.90
N ALA A 106 -13.63 -9.52 -1.99
CA ALA A 106 -14.35 -9.43 -3.26
C ALA A 106 -15.31 -10.62 -3.51
N LEU A 107 -15.30 -11.64 -2.65
CA LEU A 107 -16.08 -12.86 -2.81
C LEU A 107 -17.30 -12.88 -1.87
N GLY A 108 -17.26 -12.08 -0.81
CA GLY A 108 -18.35 -11.85 0.13
C GLY A 108 -18.69 -13.06 0.98
N VAL A 109 -19.78 -12.93 1.73
CA VAL A 109 -20.21 -13.88 2.77
C VAL A 109 -20.26 -15.36 2.37
N ASP A 110 -20.48 -15.67 1.09
CA ASP A 110 -20.59 -17.06 0.61
C ASP A 110 -19.27 -17.82 0.64
N LYS A 111 -18.13 -17.12 0.57
CA LYS A 111 -16.80 -17.75 0.59
C LYS A 111 -16.26 -18.01 2.01
N ALA A 112 -16.88 -17.41 3.03
CA ALA A 112 -16.34 -17.31 4.38
C ALA A 112 -14.96 -16.62 4.38
N TRP A 113 -13.86 -17.36 4.46
CA TRP A 113 -12.52 -16.79 4.52
C TRP A 113 -11.93 -16.54 3.13
N VAL A 114 -11.34 -15.36 2.98
CA VAL A 114 -10.52 -14.96 1.83
C VAL A 114 -9.20 -14.36 2.31
N ARG A 115 -8.22 -14.28 1.41
CA ARG A 115 -6.83 -13.96 1.77
C ARG A 115 -6.16 -12.99 0.82
N CYS A 116 -5.44 -12.01 1.36
CA CYS A 116 -4.37 -11.33 0.64
C CYS A 116 -3.02 -11.79 1.20
N ASN A 117 -2.11 -12.18 0.33
CA ASN A 117 -0.73 -12.45 0.72
C ASN A 117 0.08 -11.17 0.56
N LYS A 118 0.78 -10.78 1.61
CA LYS A 118 1.74 -9.69 1.60
C LYS A 118 3.14 -10.28 1.56
N ASP A 119 4.10 -9.42 1.29
CA ASP A 119 5.53 -9.72 1.24
C ASP A 119 6.25 -8.78 2.22
N TRP A 120 5.76 -8.76 3.47
CA TRP A 120 6.35 -7.92 4.50
C TRP A 120 7.74 -8.43 4.85
N THR A 121 8.60 -7.51 5.27
CA THR A 121 9.92 -7.90 5.78
C THR A 121 9.77 -8.28 7.24
N ASP A 122 10.39 -9.39 7.66
CA ASP A 122 10.37 -9.78 9.08
C ASP A 122 11.07 -8.75 9.98
N GLY A 123 10.65 -8.71 11.25
CA GLY A 123 11.34 -8.01 12.33
C GLY A 123 10.68 -6.72 12.80
N HIS A 124 9.50 -6.38 12.28
CA HIS A 124 8.76 -5.16 12.67
C HIS A 124 7.27 -5.42 12.89
N THR A 125 6.53 -4.35 13.17
CA THR A 125 5.12 -4.43 13.56
C THR A 125 4.24 -3.79 12.49
N ILE A 126 3.22 -4.53 12.09
CA ILE A 126 2.14 -4.06 11.22
C ILE A 126 1.02 -3.56 12.11
N SER A 127 0.59 -2.32 11.87
CA SER A 127 -0.64 -1.79 12.47
C SER A 127 -1.80 -2.03 11.51
N TRP A 128 -2.94 -2.48 12.00
CA TRP A 128 -4.06 -2.84 11.12
C TRP A 128 -5.41 -2.69 11.80
N SER A 129 -6.46 -2.51 11.00
CA SER A 129 -7.83 -2.34 11.46
C SER A 129 -8.80 -3.01 10.50
N PHE A 130 -9.86 -3.61 11.04
CA PHE A 130 -10.98 -4.06 10.23
C PHE A 130 -11.74 -2.86 9.67
N MET A 131 -12.28 -3.02 8.48
CA MET A 131 -13.07 -2.03 7.78
C MET A 131 -14.33 -2.65 7.19
N TYR A 132 -15.39 -1.85 7.15
CA TYR A 132 -16.65 -2.21 6.51
C TYR A 132 -17.10 -1.08 5.59
N ASP A 133 -17.72 -1.44 4.48
CA ASP A 133 -18.26 -0.48 3.53
C ASP A 133 -19.66 -0.02 3.97
N THR A 134 -20.03 1.19 3.56
CA THR A 134 -21.34 1.76 3.83
C THR A 134 -21.79 2.59 2.63
N ALA A 135 -23.02 3.11 2.65
CA ALA A 135 -23.46 4.09 1.66
C ALA A 135 -22.59 5.38 1.61
N ASN A 136 -21.79 5.63 2.66
CA ASN A 136 -20.87 6.77 2.74
C ASN A 136 -19.40 6.39 2.46
N GLY A 137 -19.16 5.15 2.03
CA GLY A 137 -17.84 4.57 1.81
C GLY A 137 -17.27 3.86 3.04
N TRP A 138 -16.04 3.38 2.89
CA TRP A 138 -15.29 2.60 3.87
C TRP A 138 -15.15 3.31 5.22
N GLN A 139 -15.50 2.59 6.28
CA GLN A 139 -15.34 3.00 7.67
C GLN A 139 -14.34 2.07 8.37
N TYR A 140 -13.64 2.61 9.36
CA TYR A 140 -12.81 1.82 10.26
C TYR A 140 -13.64 1.36 11.45
N GLU A 141 -13.38 0.13 11.89
CA GLU A 141 -13.70 -0.22 13.27
C GLU A 141 -12.83 0.59 14.24
N ALA A 142 -13.34 0.83 15.45
CA ALA A 142 -12.70 1.74 16.39
C ALA A 142 -11.32 1.27 16.89
N GLU A 143 -10.98 0.01 16.67
CA GLU A 143 -9.77 -0.63 17.19
C GLU A 143 -8.70 -0.76 16.12
N THR A 144 -7.45 -0.52 16.53
CA THR A 144 -6.26 -0.79 15.73
C THR A 144 -5.41 -1.82 16.46
N PHE A 145 -5.15 -2.92 15.77
CA PHE A 145 -4.35 -4.02 16.23
C PHE A 145 -2.90 -3.86 15.77
N LYS A 146 -2.03 -4.61 16.43
CA LYS A 146 -0.59 -4.62 16.14
C LYS A 146 -0.08 -6.04 16.13
N THR A 147 0.48 -6.43 15.01
CA THR A 147 1.01 -7.78 14.80
C THR A 147 2.48 -7.69 14.46
N LYS A 148 3.29 -8.50 15.14
CA LYS A 148 4.71 -8.61 14.83
C LYS A 148 4.90 -9.63 13.71
N ILE A 149 5.53 -9.19 12.63
CA ILE A 149 6.01 -10.03 11.54
C ILE A 149 7.45 -10.41 11.83
#